data_AF-A0A2E5EJ85-F1
#
_entry.id   AF-A0A2E5EJ85-F1
#
_cell.length_a   1.000
_cell.length_b   1.000
_cell.length_c   1.000
_cell.angle_alpha   90.00
_cell.angle_beta   90.00
_cell.angle_gamma   90.00
#
_symmetry.space_group_name_H-M   'P 1'
#
loop_
_entity.id
_entity.type
_entity.pdbx_description
1 polymer ?
#
loop_
_entity_poly.entity_id
_entity_poly.type
_entity_poly.pdbx_seq_one_letter_code
_entity_poly.pdbx_strand_id
1 'polypeptide(L)'
;MISPRLRALISSVSIVCSTAFAAEQWGKPGGELRIHERAVHLESLPMGPFAKLPDGGLVTVDESVNALVSRDDGRTWHTNRIFAEPDKFEIRPERAILGTREGMVIVAFANNAERGKFRWDVKTHDTRGKPHLPTYVVRSVDGGKTWERPQKMHDDWTGAIRDMIQTREGTIVFTSMMLRHKPGRHTVVTYASRDDGRTWQQSNVIDLGGIGHHGGATEATIVQLADGSLLMLMRSNWGKLWRCVSKDDGLTWHPMGPGTIDASAAPAILERLQSGRIFLAWNRYYYEGTKDFPPYGGDDHATGTPTSVQRRELSIAFSEDEGRTWGEPIVVARAPKSNGVWLNRQVAYPYVFERRPGEIWLTSWPGGLRVKLSEEVFTGPLGRPHVIAFGDTSTARRGNLAIYPKQIREIMRERGRSIHVSNAAEPMQNTASARKVLQDRVLRRQPRVVILQFGINDAAIDVWKDPPAKGSRVPIGKYEENLRHFIAKIRAIGARPILMTPNPLAWTDNLKKFYGKPPYKLEDPNGINEFLNIYAVVCRKIAADEDVPLVDVYRAFKSRTDKLLLDGMHPNQAGHRLIAELLAPVLLEAVD
;
A
#
# COMPACT_ATOMS: atom_id res chain seq x y z
N MET A 1 71.94 15.92 0.56
CA MET A 1 71.71 14.53 0.11
C MET A 1 70.36 14.07 0.62
N ILE A 2 69.58 13.45 -0.25
CA ILE A 2 68.12 13.49 -0.30
C ILE A 2 67.44 12.80 0.90
N SER A 3 66.36 13.41 1.38
CA SER A 3 65.70 13.21 2.68
C SER A 3 64.73 12.01 2.73
N PRO A 4 64.22 11.62 3.91
CA PRO A 4 63.38 10.41 4.12
C PRO A 4 61.99 10.43 3.45
N ARG A 5 61.74 11.32 2.47
CA ARG A 5 60.43 11.56 1.84
C ARG A 5 60.08 10.66 0.65
N LEU A 6 60.79 9.56 0.42
CA LEU A 6 60.57 8.73 -0.78
C LEU A 6 60.31 7.24 -0.49
N ARG A 7 59.54 6.94 0.57
CA ARG A 7 58.89 5.61 0.76
C ARG A 7 57.40 5.70 1.15
N ALA A 8 56.77 6.86 0.95
CA ALA A 8 55.35 7.08 1.17
C ALA A 8 54.68 7.79 -0.02
N LEU A 9 54.95 7.32 -1.23
CA LEU A 9 54.14 7.63 -2.42
C LEU A 9 53.79 6.28 -3.06
N ILE A 10 52.60 5.75 -2.73
CA ILE A 10 51.77 4.80 -3.52
C ILE A 10 50.52 4.35 -2.73
N SER A 11 50.30 4.73 -1.46
CA SER A 11 49.16 4.20 -0.68
C SER A 11 48.15 5.20 -0.09
N SER A 12 48.11 6.45 -0.53
CA SER A 12 47.24 7.47 0.10
C SER A 12 46.45 8.37 -0.84
N VAL A 13 46.33 8.01 -2.12
CA VAL A 13 45.35 8.61 -3.04
C VAL A 13 44.53 7.48 -3.62
N SER A 14 43.25 7.38 -3.22
CA SER A 14 42.11 6.80 -4.00
C SER A 14 41.00 6.09 -3.20
N ILE A 15 40.98 6.09 -1.86
CA ILE A 15 39.88 5.39 -1.12
C ILE A 15 39.01 6.30 -0.23
N VAL A 16 39.29 7.61 -0.15
CA VAL A 16 38.44 8.57 0.59
C VAL A 16 37.51 9.38 -0.33
N CYS A 17 37.70 9.33 -1.65
CA CYS A 17 36.82 10.01 -2.61
C CYS A 17 35.65 9.14 -3.15
N SER A 18 35.60 7.83 -2.89
CA SER A 18 34.58 6.97 -3.52
C SER A 18 33.25 6.91 -2.78
N THR A 19 33.19 7.16 -1.47
CA THR A 19 31.94 7.07 -0.70
C THR A 19 31.12 8.36 -0.69
N ALA A 20 31.78 9.52 -0.79
CA ALA A 20 31.09 10.82 -0.88
C ALA A 20 30.49 11.07 -2.28
N PHE A 21 31.17 10.63 -3.34
CA PHE A 21 30.67 10.73 -4.73
C PHE A 21 29.49 9.79 -5.01
N ALA A 22 29.42 8.61 -4.37
CA ALA A 22 28.33 7.65 -4.59
C ALA A 22 26.96 8.14 -4.08
N ALA A 23 26.92 9.01 -3.06
CA ALA A 23 25.68 9.55 -2.51
C ALA A 23 25.06 10.69 -3.36
N GLU A 24 25.82 11.27 -4.31
CA GLU A 24 25.33 12.21 -5.32
C GLU A 24 24.80 11.51 -6.59
N GLN A 25 25.08 10.21 -6.75
CA GLN A 25 24.71 9.42 -7.93
C GLN A 25 23.37 8.70 -7.84
N TRP A 26 22.53 8.97 -6.82
CA TRP A 26 21.22 8.31 -6.76
C TRP A 26 20.29 8.82 -7.86
N GLY A 27 19.71 7.90 -8.63
CA GLY A 27 18.72 8.18 -9.66
C GLY A 27 19.28 8.95 -10.86
N LYS A 28 18.39 9.58 -11.63
CA LYS A 28 18.70 10.43 -12.78
C LYS A 28 18.13 11.84 -12.62
N PRO A 29 18.54 12.83 -13.43
CA PRO A 29 17.95 14.17 -13.37
C PRO A 29 16.45 14.17 -13.69
N GLY A 30 15.68 15.00 -12.98
CA GLY A 30 14.27 15.27 -13.23
C GLY A 30 13.94 16.70 -12.78
N GLY A 31 14.39 17.67 -13.57
CA GLY A 31 14.44 19.08 -13.17
C GLY A 31 15.55 19.34 -12.15
N GLU A 32 15.25 20.12 -11.11
CA GLU A 32 16.19 20.37 -10.00
C GLU A 32 16.32 19.19 -9.03
N LEU A 33 15.48 18.16 -9.20
CA LEU A 33 15.46 16.96 -8.38
C LEU A 33 16.25 15.81 -9.03
N ARG A 34 16.62 14.84 -8.21
CA ARG A 34 16.98 13.50 -8.67
C ARG A 34 15.75 12.62 -8.57
N ILE A 35 15.45 11.85 -9.61
CA ILE A 35 14.32 10.94 -9.66
C ILE A 35 14.81 9.50 -9.85
N HIS A 36 14.04 8.53 -9.38
CA HIS A 36 14.38 7.12 -9.53
C HIS A 36 14.60 6.75 -11.03
N GLU A 37 15.56 5.87 -11.35
CA GLU A 37 15.93 5.52 -12.73
C GLU A 37 14.75 5.10 -13.61
N ARG A 38 13.86 4.30 -13.01
CA ARG A 38 12.61 3.81 -13.60
C ARG A 38 11.48 4.83 -13.73
N ALA A 39 11.60 6.02 -13.13
CA ALA A 39 10.61 7.09 -13.28
C ALA A 39 10.83 7.82 -14.61
N VAL A 40 9.77 8.37 -15.20
CA VAL A 40 9.86 9.20 -16.41
C VAL A 40 9.56 10.64 -16.01
N HIS A 41 10.49 11.56 -16.27
CA HIS A 41 10.28 12.99 -16.01
C HIS A 41 9.26 13.55 -17.01
N LEU A 42 8.27 14.30 -16.52
CA LEU A 42 7.23 14.95 -17.32
C LEU A 42 7.46 16.47 -17.31
N GLU A 43 8.47 16.92 -18.03
CA GLU A 43 9.01 18.29 -17.94
C GLU A 43 7.97 19.39 -18.20
N SER A 44 7.07 19.20 -19.16
CA SER A 44 6.05 20.19 -19.54
C SER A 44 4.73 20.07 -18.76
N LEU A 45 4.64 19.15 -17.80
CA LEU A 45 3.39 18.92 -17.07
C LEU A 45 3.19 20.00 -16.00
N PRO A 46 2.02 20.67 -15.95
CA PRO A 46 1.73 21.62 -14.89
C PRO A 46 1.67 20.91 -13.52
N MET A 47 1.62 21.68 -12.44
CA MET A 47 1.40 21.10 -11.13
C MET A 47 -0.01 20.52 -11.06
N GLY A 48 -0.12 19.26 -10.62
CA GLY A 48 -1.42 18.69 -10.26
C GLY A 48 -2.06 19.41 -9.06
N PRO A 49 -3.19 18.91 -8.56
CA PRO A 49 -3.85 17.66 -8.93
C PRO A 49 -4.54 17.71 -10.31
N PHE A 50 -4.88 16.54 -10.86
CA PHE A 50 -5.55 16.41 -12.16
C PHE A 50 -6.88 15.66 -12.00
N ALA A 51 -7.82 15.97 -12.88
CA ALA A 51 -9.06 15.23 -13.03
C ALA A 51 -9.25 14.78 -14.48
N LYS A 52 -9.90 13.64 -14.65
CA LYS A 52 -10.28 13.09 -15.97
C LYS A 52 -11.65 13.63 -16.37
N LEU A 53 -11.78 14.03 -17.62
CA LEU A 53 -13.05 14.41 -18.24
C LEU A 53 -13.69 13.18 -18.94
N PRO A 54 -15.03 13.13 -19.07
CA PRO A 54 -15.72 11.98 -19.69
C PRO A 54 -15.24 11.64 -21.11
N ASP A 55 -14.84 12.64 -21.89
CA ASP A 55 -14.29 12.48 -23.24
C ASP A 55 -12.80 12.07 -23.27
N GLY A 56 -12.22 11.72 -22.12
CA GLY A 56 -10.83 11.30 -21.99
C GLY A 56 -9.82 12.43 -21.87
N GLY A 57 -10.26 13.70 -21.93
CA GLY A 57 -9.43 14.86 -21.66
C GLY A 57 -9.05 15.01 -20.20
N LEU A 58 -8.24 16.03 -19.90
CA LEU A 58 -7.74 16.32 -18.57
C LEU A 58 -8.10 17.75 -18.17
N VAL A 59 -8.32 17.96 -16.89
CA VAL A 59 -8.45 19.28 -16.28
C VAL A 59 -7.59 19.38 -15.03
N THR A 60 -6.96 20.53 -14.84
CA THR A 60 -6.35 20.97 -13.58
C THR A 60 -6.67 22.45 -13.39
N VAL A 61 -6.17 23.06 -12.32
CA VAL A 61 -6.27 24.50 -12.09
C VAL A 61 -4.89 25.06 -11.75
N ASP A 62 -4.63 26.30 -12.11
CA ASP A 62 -3.42 26.99 -11.68
C ASP A 62 -3.47 27.37 -10.19
N GLU A 63 -2.39 27.98 -9.71
CA GLU A 63 -2.29 28.50 -8.33
C GLU A 63 -2.92 29.90 -8.21
N SER A 64 -4.04 30.15 -8.93
CA SER A 64 -4.69 31.46 -8.94
C SER A 64 -6.17 31.36 -9.31
N VAL A 65 -6.54 31.58 -10.58
CA VAL A 65 -7.93 31.84 -10.99
C VAL A 65 -8.35 31.09 -12.25
N ASN A 66 -7.51 30.20 -12.79
CA ASN A 66 -7.76 29.56 -14.07
C ASN A 66 -7.82 28.04 -13.98
N ALA A 67 -8.73 27.46 -14.75
CA ALA A 67 -8.74 26.06 -15.11
C ALA A 67 -7.90 25.86 -16.36
N LEU A 68 -7.12 24.78 -16.38
CA LEU A 68 -6.30 24.36 -17.51
C LEU A 68 -6.88 23.07 -18.04
N VAL A 69 -7.29 23.06 -19.31
CA VAL A 69 -7.92 21.90 -19.97
C VAL A 69 -7.00 21.37 -21.07
N SER A 70 -6.74 20.06 -21.08
CA SER A 70 -5.94 19.40 -22.11
C SER A 70 -6.75 18.33 -22.85
N ARG A 71 -6.52 18.22 -24.16
CA ARG A 71 -7.13 17.22 -25.06
C ARG A 71 -6.10 16.27 -25.67
N ASP A 72 -4.82 16.41 -25.31
CA ASP A 72 -3.69 15.75 -25.95
C ASP A 72 -2.72 15.13 -24.94
N ASP A 73 -3.27 14.57 -23.84
CA ASP A 73 -2.52 13.97 -22.74
C ASP A 73 -1.58 14.92 -21.99
N GLY A 74 -2.01 16.17 -21.79
CA GLY A 74 -1.28 17.15 -21.01
C GLY A 74 -0.08 17.74 -21.74
N ARG A 75 0.01 17.58 -23.06
CA ARG A 75 1.05 18.22 -23.88
C ARG A 75 0.77 19.70 -24.07
N THR A 76 -0.49 20.06 -24.32
CA THR A 76 -0.97 21.44 -24.41
C THR A 76 -2.17 21.67 -23.49
N TRP A 77 -2.34 22.92 -23.07
CA TRP A 77 -3.35 23.33 -22.10
C TRP A 77 -4.04 24.61 -22.56
N HIS A 78 -5.37 24.57 -22.63
CA HIS A 78 -6.23 25.73 -22.83
C HIS A 78 -6.66 26.31 -21.49
N THR A 79 -6.55 27.62 -21.34
CA THR A 79 -6.86 28.33 -20.10
C THR A 79 -8.29 28.87 -20.12
N ASN A 80 -9.08 28.54 -19.10
CA ASN A 80 -10.41 29.09 -18.86
C ASN A 80 -10.45 29.77 -17.50
N ARG A 81 -11.06 30.95 -17.39
CA ARG A 81 -11.22 31.63 -16.11
C ARG A 81 -12.27 30.93 -15.25
N ILE A 82 -11.97 30.74 -13.97
CA ILE A 82 -12.89 30.11 -13.01
C ILE A 82 -13.83 31.16 -12.42
N PHE A 83 -13.30 32.29 -11.97
CA PHE A 83 -14.09 33.26 -11.22
C PHE A 83 -14.56 34.44 -12.08
N ALA A 84 -15.85 34.74 -12.01
CA ALA A 84 -16.41 35.98 -12.56
C ALA A 84 -15.85 37.22 -11.84
N GLU A 85 -15.51 37.09 -10.55
CA GLU A 85 -14.96 38.15 -9.70
C GLU A 85 -13.55 37.75 -9.21
N PRO A 86 -12.51 37.85 -10.06
CA PRO A 86 -11.17 37.31 -9.75
C PRO A 86 -10.49 37.98 -8.55
N ASP A 87 -10.85 39.22 -8.21
CA ASP A 87 -10.27 39.92 -7.04
C ASP A 87 -10.77 39.37 -5.69
N LYS A 88 -11.86 38.58 -5.70
CA LYS A 88 -12.44 37.98 -4.49
C LYS A 88 -11.94 36.56 -4.21
N PHE A 89 -11.30 35.92 -5.18
CA PHE A 89 -10.96 34.51 -5.10
C PHE A 89 -9.58 34.23 -5.66
N GLU A 90 -8.76 33.53 -4.89
CA GLU A 90 -7.44 33.07 -5.31
C GLU A 90 -7.21 31.66 -4.76
N ILE A 91 -7.01 30.70 -5.65
CA ILE A 91 -6.80 29.30 -5.32
C ILE A 91 -5.38 29.12 -4.79
N ARG A 92 -5.26 28.59 -3.57
CA ARG A 92 -3.95 28.20 -3.03
C ARG A 92 -3.35 27.00 -3.76
N PRO A 93 -2.01 26.83 -3.72
CA PRO A 93 -1.36 25.64 -4.26
C PRO A 93 -1.91 24.35 -3.66
N GLU A 94 -2.19 24.31 -2.35
CA GLU A 94 -2.87 23.19 -1.72
C GLU A 94 -4.37 23.21 -2.02
N ARG A 95 -4.78 22.37 -2.97
CA ARG A 95 -6.15 22.22 -3.47
C ARG A 95 -6.50 20.77 -3.76
N ALA A 96 -7.78 20.48 -3.98
CA ALA A 96 -8.26 19.19 -4.48
C ALA A 96 -9.17 19.41 -5.69
N ILE A 97 -9.10 18.51 -6.67
CA ILE A 97 -9.95 18.53 -7.87
C ILE A 97 -10.49 17.12 -8.13
N LEU A 98 -11.73 17.04 -8.60
CA LEU A 98 -12.37 15.81 -9.02
C LEU A 98 -13.16 16.03 -10.31
N GLY A 99 -13.05 15.10 -11.25
CA GLY A 99 -13.99 14.93 -12.35
C GLY A 99 -14.96 13.82 -11.97
N THR A 100 -16.24 14.13 -11.81
CA THR A 100 -17.25 13.14 -11.42
C THR A 100 -17.59 12.23 -12.59
N ARG A 101 -18.13 11.04 -12.30
CA ARG A 101 -18.65 10.12 -13.33
C ARG A 101 -19.75 10.74 -14.19
N GLU A 102 -20.48 11.69 -13.62
CA GLU A 102 -21.57 12.45 -14.22
C GLU A 102 -21.05 13.64 -15.06
N GLY A 103 -19.73 13.86 -15.10
CA GLY A 103 -19.06 14.84 -15.95
C GLY A 103 -18.88 16.22 -15.34
N MET A 104 -19.13 16.38 -14.04
CA MET A 104 -18.87 17.63 -13.33
C MET A 104 -17.39 17.76 -12.99
N VAL A 105 -16.88 18.98 -12.93
CA VAL A 105 -15.56 19.28 -12.36
C VAL A 105 -15.76 20.06 -11.08
N ILE A 106 -15.16 19.60 -9.98
CA ILE A 106 -15.26 20.23 -8.66
C ILE A 106 -13.86 20.54 -8.17
N VAL A 107 -13.67 21.76 -7.66
CA VAL A 107 -12.41 22.22 -7.07
C VAL A 107 -12.69 22.69 -5.64
N ALA A 108 -11.99 22.11 -4.67
CA ALA A 108 -11.96 22.59 -3.28
C ALA A 108 -10.63 23.28 -3.01
N PHE A 109 -10.68 24.50 -2.44
CA PHE A 109 -9.51 25.34 -2.24
C PHE A 109 -9.67 26.24 -1.01
N ALA A 110 -8.55 26.60 -0.40
CA ALA A 110 -8.48 27.68 0.57
C ALA A 110 -8.38 29.01 -0.19
N ASN A 111 -9.26 29.98 0.10
CA ASN A 111 -9.27 31.25 -0.63
C ASN A 111 -8.19 32.20 -0.11
N ASN A 112 -7.11 32.36 -0.87
CA ASN A 112 -5.98 33.22 -0.50
C ASN A 112 -6.31 34.71 -0.55
N ALA A 113 -7.29 35.13 -1.35
CA ALA A 113 -7.74 36.52 -1.40
C ALA A 113 -8.39 36.97 -0.08
N GLU A 114 -8.98 36.05 0.68
CA GLU A 114 -9.52 36.26 2.02
C GLU A 114 -8.50 35.87 3.12
N ARG A 115 -7.19 35.80 2.84
CA ARG A 115 -6.22 35.38 3.86
C ARG A 115 -5.97 36.47 4.89
N GLY A 116 -6.35 36.20 6.14
CA GLY A 116 -6.02 37.02 7.30
C GLY A 116 -4.57 36.87 7.79
N LYS A 117 -4.17 37.74 8.74
CA LYS A 117 -2.84 37.65 9.38
C LYS A 117 -2.79 36.49 10.38
N PHE A 118 -1.88 35.55 10.17
CA PHE A 118 -1.58 34.47 11.14
C PHE A 118 -0.52 34.94 12.13
N ARG A 119 -0.93 35.25 13.36
CA ARG A 119 -0.03 35.79 14.41
C ARG A 119 -0.01 34.86 15.61
N TRP A 120 0.88 33.88 15.61
CA TRP A 120 1.03 32.98 16.75
C TRP A 120 1.62 33.70 17.97
N ASP A 121 1.08 33.45 19.15
CA ASP A 121 1.55 33.91 20.44
C ASP A 121 2.05 32.74 21.27
N VAL A 122 3.36 32.73 21.50
CA VAL A 122 4.05 31.71 22.28
C VAL A 122 3.52 31.64 23.71
N LYS A 123 3.09 32.77 24.31
CA LYS A 123 2.64 32.82 25.70
C LYS A 123 1.28 32.18 25.91
N THR A 124 0.38 32.32 24.94
CA THR A 124 -0.96 31.74 25.00
C THR A 124 -1.06 30.41 24.27
N HIS A 125 0.01 30.00 23.58
CA HIS A 125 0.04 28.86 22.67
C HIS A 125 -1.11 28.88 21.67
N ASP A 126 -1.37 30.05 21.11
CA ASP A 126 -2.52 30.27 20.24
C ASP A 126 -2.31 31.48 19.33
N THR A 127 -3.19 31.71 18.36
CA THR A 127 -3.13 32.89 17.51
C THR A 127 -3.77 34.11 18.17
N ARG A 128 -3.16 35.29 17.99
CA ARG A 128 -3.76 36.58 18.36
C ARG A 128 -4.88 36.94 17.38
N GLY A 129 -6.08 37.15 17.92
CA GLY A 129 -7.28 37.43 17.12
C GLY A 129 -7.83 36.17 16.45
N LYS A 130 -8.69 36.36 15.45
CA LYS A 130 -9.31 35.26 14.70
C LYS A 130 -8.69 35.18 13.29
N PRO A 131 -7.63 34.39 13.08
CA PRO A 131 -7.09 34.18 11.73
C PRO A 131 -8.17 33.53 10.87
N HIS A 132 -8.24 33.93 9.60
CA HIS A 132 -9.18 33.38 8.65
C HIS A 132 -8.44 33.03 7.35
N LEU A 133 -8.79 31.88 6.80
CA LEU A 133 -8.35 31.38 5.51
C LEU A 133 -9.43 30.39 5.07
N PRO A 134 -10.57 30.89 4.54
CA PRO A 134 -11.78 30.10 4.38
C PRO A 134 -11.63 29.01 3.32
N THR A 135 -12.29 27.87 3.54
CA THR A 135 -12.45 26.81 2.53
C THR A 135 -13.63 27.15 1.61
N TYR A 136 -13.41 27.02 0.31
CA TYR A 136 -14.43 27.15 -0.73
C TYR A 136 -14.45 25.92 -1.65
N VAL A 137 -15.60 25.74 -2.29
CA VAL A 137 -15.80 24.81 -3.40
C VAL A 137 -16.35 25.57 -4.60
N VAL A 138 -15.87 25.24 -5.80
CA VAL A 138 -16.41 25.74 -7.06
C VAL A 138 -16.63 24.57 -8.02
N ARG A 139 -17.69 24.65 -8.82
CA ARG A 139 -18.20 23.55 -9.65
C ARG A 139 -18.40 24.00 -11.09
N SER A 140 -18.07 23.13 -12.05
CA SER A 140 -18.31 23.29 -13.48
C SER A 140 -19.12 22.11 -14.00
N VAL A 141 -20.04 22.40 -14.92
CA VAL A 141 -20.94 21.42 -15.55
C VAL A 141 -20.58 21.11 -17.00
N ASP A 142 -19.53 21.73 -17.53
CA ASP A 142 -19.17 21.71 -18.95
C ASP A 142 -17.68 21.40 -19.19
N GLY A 143 -17.08 20.66 -18.25
CA GLY A 143 -15.69 20.21 -18.32
C GLY A 143 -14.66 21.32 -18.05
N GLY A 144 -15.00 22.30 -17.22
CA GLY A 144 -14.11 23.37 -16.78
C GLY A 144 -14.07 24.58 -17.72
N LYS A 145 -15.08 24.77 -18.58
CA LYS A 145 -15.18 25.94 -19.47
C LYS A 145 -15.86 27.11 -18.76
N THR A 146 -16.96 26.82 -18.07
CA THR A 146 -17.68 27.78 -17.22
C THR A 146 -17.88 27.20 -15.82
N TRP A 147 -18.04 28.09 -14.84
CA TRP A 147 -18.03 27.74 -13.43
C TRP A 147 -19.16 28.46 -12.70
N GLU A 148 -19.76 27.77 -11.75
CA GLU A 148 -20.77 28.30 -10.85
C GLU A 148 -20.14 29.22 -9.80
N ARG A 149 -20.99 29.94 -9.05
CA ARG A 149 -20.51 30.79 -7.95
C ARG A 149 -19.84 29.93 -6.86
N PRO A 150 -18.65 30.31 -6.36
CA PRO A 150 -18.01 29.60 -5.27
C PRO A 150 -18.89 29.54 -4.00
N GLN A 151 -18.94 28.36 -3.38
CA GLN A 151 -19.65 28.09 -2.14
C GLN A 151 -18.65 28.07 -0.99
N LYS A 152 -18.89 28.90 0.04
CA LYS A 152 -18.06 28.91 1.26
C LYS A 152 -18.46 27.73 2.15
N MET A 153 -17.48 26.95 2.58
CA MET A 153 -17.68 25.80 3.47
C MET A 153 -17.48 26.16 4.94
N HIS A 154 -16.48 26.99 5.24
CA HIS A 154 -16.24 27.55 6.57
C HIS A 154 -15.28 28.77 6.53
N ASP A 155 -15.21 29.53 7.62
CA ASP A 155 -14.36 30.72 7.78
C ASP A 155 -13.02 30.47 8.51
N ASP A 156 -12.94 29.39 9.30
CA ASP A 156 -11.75 29.04 10.07
C ASP A 156 -10.49 28.94 9.20
N TRP A 157 -9.31 29.06 9.81
CA TRP A 157 -8.05 28.94 9.09
C TRP A 157 -7.86 27.53 8.51
N THR A 158 -8.01 27.43 7.19
CA THR A 158 -7.73 26.22 6.42
C THR A 158 -6.23 26.07 6.24
N GLY A 159 -5.60 25.14 6.96
CA GLY A 159 -4.17 24.86 6.79
C GLY A 159 -3.82 24.43 5.36
N ALA A 160 -4.51 23.39 4.86
CA ALA A 160 -4.40 22.90 3.49
C ALA A 160 -5.63 22.04 3.12
N ILE A 161 -5.88 21.92 1.81
CA ILE A 161 -6.83 20.96 1.22
C ILE A 161 -6.03 20.03 0.30
N ARG A 162 -6.31 18.74 0.36
CA ARG A 162 -5.38 17.73 -0.16
C ARG A 162 -5.99 16.70 -1.08
N ASP A 163 -7.23 16.28 -0.80
CA ASP A 163 -7.77 15.09 -1.44
C ASP A 163 -9.27 15.15 -1.61
N MET A 164 -9.77 14.55 -2.70
CA MET A 164 -11.18 14.47 -3.06
C MET A 164 -11.44 13.19 -3.86
N ILE A 165 -12.44 12.42 -3.44
CA ILE A 165 -12.85 11.18 -4.12
C ILE A 165 -14.34 11.18 -4.41
N GLN A 166 -14.76 10.35 -5.36
CA GLN A 166 -16.16 9.92 -5.50
C GLN A 166 -16.27 8.45 -5.06
N THR A 167 -17.03 8.16 -4.00
CA THR A 167 -17.31 6.79 -3.55
C THR A 167 -18.10 6.04 -4.62
N ARG A 168 -18.03 4.70 -4.65
CA ARG A 168 -18.75 3.86 -5.63
C ARG A 168 -20.25 4.14 -5.68
N GLU A 169 -20.82 4.57 -4.57
CA GLU A 169 -22.23 4.93 -4.35
C GLU A 169 -22.57 6.32 -4.90
N GLY A 170 -21.57 7.10 -5.31
CA GLY A 170 -21.71 8.42 -5.93
C GLY A 170 -21.41 9.59 -5.01
N THR A 171 -21.26 9.37 -3.70
CA THR A 171 -20.94 10.42 -2.73
C THR A 171 -19.57 11.02 -3.02
N ILE A 172 -19.49 12.35 -3.13
CA ILE A 172 -18.24 13.09 -3.30
C ILE A 172 -17.77 13.52 -1.93
N VAL A 173 -16.52 13.22 -1.57
CA VAL A 173 -15.94 13.56 -0.26
C VAL A 173 -14.60 14.24 -0.47
N PHE A 174 -14.36 15.36 0.21
CA PHE A 174 -13.03 15.99 0.25
C PHE A 174 -12.58 16.33 1.67
N THR A 175 -11.27 16.41 1.86
CA THR A 175 -10.64 16.73 3.15
C THR A 175 -10.36 18.23 3.29
N SER A 176 -10.56 18.78 4.49
CA SER A 176 -10.13 20.12 4.86
C SER A 176 -9.62 20.16 6.31
N MET A 177 -9.07 21.31 6.70
CA MET A 177 -8.48 21.55 8.01
C MET A 177 -9.14 22.73 8.70
N MET A 178 -9.19 22.70 10.03
CA MET A 178 -9.64 23.83 10.84
C MET A 178 -8.68 24.05 12.01
N LEU A 179 -8.21 25.29 12.18
CA LEU A 179 -7.50 25.71 13.39
C LEU A 179 -8.48 25.78 14.57
N ARG A 180 -8.12 25.14 15.68
CA ARG A 180 -8.77 25.23 16.98
C ARG A 180 -7.93 26.08 17.91
N HIS A 181 -8.61 26.62 18.92
CA HIS A 181 -8.06 27.55 19.90
C HIS A 181 -8.17 26.93 21.30
N LYS A 182 -7.35 27.43 22.23
CA LYS A 182 -7.31 27.06 23.66
C LYS A 182 -7.08 25.56 23.92
N PRO A 183 -5.86 25.04 23.67
CA PRO A 183 -4.74 25.70 22.97
C PRO A 183 -4.86 25.58 21.45
N GLY A 184 -4.07 26.40 20.76
CA GLY A 184 -3.95 26.41 19.30
C GLY A 184 -3.49 25.07 18.75
N ARG A 185 -4.23 24.49 17.79
CA ARG A 185 -3.88 23.25 17.08
C ARG A 185 -4.75 23.05 15.84
N HIS A 186 -4.32 22.24 14.89
CA HIS A 186 -5.13 21.89 13.73
C HIS A 186 -5.98 20.64 13.97
N THR A 187 -7.11 20.61 13.28
CA THR A 187 -8.06 19.49 13.22
C THR A 187 -8.45 19.20 11.78
N VAL A 188 -8.96 18.01 11.53
CA VAL A 188 -9.41 17.58 10.20
C VAL A 188 -10.93 17.52 10.17
N VAL A 189 -11.50 17.94 9.04
CA VAL A 189 -12.91 17.72 8.68
C VAL A 189 -12.99 17.20 7.26
N THR A 190 -14.12 16.61 6.90
CA THR A 190 -14.49 16.37 5.52
C THR A 190 -15.84 17.01 5.20
N TYR A 191 -16.07 17.23 3.91
CA TYR A 191 -17.38 17.58 3.40
C TYR A 191 -17.82 16.54 2.38
N ALA A 192 -19.07 16.10 2.50
CA ALA A 192 -19.67 15.10 1.62
C ALA A 192 -20.83 15.71 0.82
N SER A 193 -20.94 15.36 -0.45
CA SER A 193 -22.06 15.74 -1.33
C SER A 193 -22.64 14.50 -1.99
N ARG A 194 -23.97 14.39 -2.01
CA ARG A 194 -24.72 13.29 -2.66
C ARG A 194 -25.50 13.76 -3.90
N ASP A 195 -25.29 14.99 -4.32
CA ASP A 195 -26.02 15.67 -5.41
C ASP A 195 -25.05 16.37 -6.38
N ASP A 196 -23.94 15.69 -6.68
CA ASP A 196 -22.90 16.13 -7.61
C ASP A 196 -22.28 17.50 -7.28
N GLY A 197 -22.10 17.79 -5.99
CA GLY A 197 -21.45 19.01 -5.50
C GLY A 197 -22.36 20.23 -5.41
N ARG A 198 -23.68 20.06 -5.53
CA ARG A 198 -24.65 21.17 -5.37
C ARG A 198 -24.79 21.58 -3.92
N THR A 199 -24.88 20.61 -3.01
CA THR A 199 -24.94 20.82 -1.56
C THR A 199 -23.91 19.97 -0.84
N TRP A 200 -23.47 20.44 0.33
CA TRP A 200 -22.39 19.83 1.10
C TRP A 200 -22.79 19.68 2.57
N GLN A 201 -22.48 18.53 3.13
CA GLN A 201 -22.62 18.24 4.55
C GLN A 201 -21.24 18.09 5.19
N GLN A 202 -20.98 18.84 6.25
CA GLN A 202 -19.75 18.70 7.03
C GLN A 202 -19.80 17.46 7.92
N SER A 203 -18.68 16.78 8.07
CA SER A 203 -18.50 15.71 9.05
C SER A 203 -18.36 16.21 10.49
N ASN A 204 -18.27 15.26 11.43
CA ASN A 204 -17.67 15.56 12.74
C ASN A 204 -16.22 16.06 12.59
N VAL A 205 -15.77 16.82 13.58
CA VAL A 205 -14.39 17.32 13.65
C VAL A 205 -13.50 16.23 14.24
N ILE A 206 -12.43 15.90 13.54
CA ILE A 206 -11.41 14.98 14.00
C ILE A 206 -10.32 15.79 14.73
N ASP A 207 -10.44 15.86 16.05
CA ASP A 207 -9.47 16.51 16.93
C ASP A 207 -8.72 15.45 17.74
N LEU A 208 -7.42 15.32 17.47
CA LEU A 208 -6.54 14.39 18.18
C LEU A 208 -5.76 15.04 19.33
N GLY A 209 -6.11 16.28 19.69
CA GLY A 209 -5.40 17.07 20.69
C GLY A 209 -4.06 17.59 20.17
N GLY A 210 -3.15 17.91 21.08
CA GLY A 210 -1.86 18.54 20.77
C GLY A 210 -1.89 20.06 20.90
N ILE A 211 -0.79 20.69 20.51
CA ILE A 211 -0.50 22.11 20.72
C ILE A 211 0.55 22.58 19.71
N GLY A 212 0.43 23.83 19.24
CA GLY A 212 1.39 24.49 18.37
C GLY A 212 0.83 24.88 17.00
N HIS A 213 1.51 25.82 16.31
CA HIS A 213 1.06 26.31 14.99
C HIS A 213 1.13 25.26 13.87
N HIS A 214 1.85 24.15 14.10
CA HIS A 214 1.83 22.93 13.29
C HIS A 214 1.37 21.69 14.08
N GLY A 215 0.78 21.87 15.28
CA GLY A 215 0.32 20.79 16.13
C GLY A 215 -1.05 20.24 15.72
N GLY A 216 -1.37 19.05 16.23
CA GLY A 216 -2.66 18.37 16.01
C GLY A 216 -2.69 17.46 14.79
N ALA A 217 -3.91 17.20 14.30
CA ALA A 217 -4.15 16.46 13.07
C ALA A 217 -4.25 17.44 11.91
N THR A 218 -3.48 17.20 10.85
CA THR A 218 -3.30 18.19 9.78
C THR A 218 -3.69 17.63 8.42
N GLU A 219 -2.83 17.67 7.41
CA GLU A 219 -3.17 17.25 6.05
C GLU A 219 -3.63 15.77 5.99
N ALA A 220 -4.78 15.53 5.37
CA ALA A 220 -5.39 14.20 5.30
C ALA A 220 -5.70 13.76 3.87
N THR A 221 -5.64 12.46 3.64
CA THR A 221 -5.95 11.78 2.37
C THR A 221 -6.90 10.62 2.63
N ILE A 222 -7.76 10.31 1.67
CA ILE A 222 -8.87 9.36 1.80
C ILE A 222 -8.91 8.37 0.64
N VAL A 223 -9.32 7.14 0.93
CA VAL A 223 -9.58 6.12 -0.09
C VAL A 223 -10.76 5.26 0.34
N GLN A 224 -11.62 4.88 -0.59
CA GLN A 224 -12.68 3.90 -0.31
C GLN A 224 -12.10 2.48 -0.31
N LEU A 225 -12.39 1.71 0.72
CA LEU A 225 -12.04 0.30 0.87
C LEU A 225 -13.00 -0.62 0.10
N ALA A 226 -12.61 -1.88 -0.09
CA ALA A 226 -13.43 -2.88 -0.80
C ALA A 226 -14.75 -3.20 -0.10
N ASP A 227 -14.85 -2.99 1.22
CA ASP A 227 -16.07 -3.18 2.00
C ASP A 227 -17.00 -1.94 2.01
N GLY A 228 -16.67 -0.91 1.22
CA GLY A 228 -17.44 0.34 1.13
C GLY A 228 -17.04 1.42 2.13
N SER A 229 -16.33 1.06 3.22
CA SER A 229 -15.86 2.04 4.20
C SER A 229 -14.77 2.97 3.63
N LEU A 230 -14.60 4.15 4.23
CA LEU A 230 -13.51 5.06 3.88
C LEU A 230 -12.37 4.94 4.89
N LEU A 231 -11.15 4.78 4.38
CA LEU A 231 -9.92 4.92 5.16
C LEU A 231 -9.36 6.33 4.95
N MET A 232 -9.06 7.02 6.04
CA MET A 232 -8.29 8.25 6.05
C MET A 232 -6.92 8.02 6.68
N LEU A 233 -5.89 8.59 6.07
CA LEU A 233 -4.58 8.78 6.68
C LEU A 233 -4.35 10.27 6.92
N MET A 234 -3.97 10.62 8.14
CA MET A 234 -3.71 12.00 8.57
C MET A 234 -2.24 12.19 8.90
N ARG A 235 -1.67 13.31 8.43
CA ARG A 235 -0.38 13.81 8.91
C ARG A 235 -0.49 14.11 10.39
N SER A 236 0.53 13.68 11.12
CA SER A 236 0.74 14.00 12.52
C SER A 236 2.21 14.28 12.80
N ASN A 237 2.49 14.82 13.99
CA ASN A 237 3.86 15.00 14.47
C ASN A 237 4.31 13.83 15.37
N TRP A 238 3.50 12.78 15.50
CA TRP A 238 3.77 11.60 16.35
C TRP A 238 4.50 10.47 15.59
N GLY A 239 5.26 10.85 14.57
CA GLY A 239 6.15 9.99 13.78
C GLY A 239 5.48 8.95 12.89
N LYS A 240 4.15 8.98 12.78
CA LYS A 240 3.36 8.06 11.98
C LYS A 240 2.19 8.76 11.29
N LEU A 241 1.71 8.18 10.21
CA LEU A 241 0.39 8.52 9.69
C LEU A 241 -0.69 7.92 10.61
N TRP A 242 -1.64 8.76 11.01
CA TRP A 242 -2.76 8.34 11.88
C TRP A 242 -3.93 7.88 11.05
N ARG A 243 -4.65 6.87 11.55
CA ARG A 243 -5.75 6.23 10.83
C ARG A 243 -7.08 6.67 11.38
N CYS A 244 -8.01 6.94 10.48
CA CYS A 244 -9.41 7.19 10.78
C CYS A 244 -10.28 6.41 9.79
N VAL A 245 -11.45 5.96 10.21
CA VAL A 245 -12.38 5.21 9.34
C VAL A 245 -13.77 5.83 9.41
N SER A 246 -14.44 5.91 8.26
CA SER A 246 -15.86 6.22 8.15
C SER A 246 -16.60 5.05 7.52
N LYS A 247 -17.83 4.80 7.98
CA LYS A 247 -18.73 3.75 7.45
C LYS A 247 -19.99 4.34 6.78
N ASP A 248 -20.05 5.66 6.66
CA ASP A 248 -21.22 6.44 6.24
C ASP A 248 -20.82 7.52 5.22
N ASP A 249 -19.92 7.17 4.29
CA ASP A 249 -19.41 8.04 3.23
C ASP A 249 -18.83 9.38 3.70
N GLY A 250 -18.06 9.34 4.79
CA GLY A 250 -17.31 10.49 5.28
C GLY A 250 -18.13 11.46 6.13
N LEU A 251 -19.35 11.12 6.53
CA LEU A 251 -20.15 11.95 7.44
C LEU A 251 -19.70 11.80 8.90
N THR A 252 -19.32 10.59 9.31
CA THR A 252 -18.80 10.31 10.64
C THR A 252 -17.48 9.55 10.57
N TRP A 253 -16.48 10.07 11.28
CA TRP A 253 -15.12 9.54 11.31
C TRP A 253 -14.73 9.07 12.72
N HIS A 254 -14.15 7.87 12.78
CA HIS A 254 -13.71 7.22 14.01
C HIS A 254 -12.18 7.03 14.00
N PRO A 255 -11.44 7.75 14.86
CA PRO A 255 -10.00 7.57 15.00
C PRO A 255 -9.66 6.15 15.46
N MET A 256 -8.74 5.51 14.74
CA MET A 256 -8.25 4.16 15.06
C MET A 256 -6.88 4.20 15.77
N GLY A 257 -6.29 5.39 15.91
CA GLY A 257 -4.96 5.61 16.48
C GLY A 257 -3.83 5.59 15.43
N PRO A 258 -2.57 5.42 15.89
CA PRO A 258 -1.41 5.44 15.00
C PRO A 258 -1.41 4.25 14.03
N GLY A 259 -1.05 4.50 12.77
CA GLY A 259 -0.87 3.45 11.76
C GLY A 259 0.45 2.69 11.89
N THR A 260 0.79 1.95 10.85
CA THR A 260 2.06 1.20 10.71
C THR A 260 3.12 1.95 9.90
N ILE A 261 2.74 3.04 9.22
CA ILE A 261 3.61 3.82 8.34
C ILE A 261 4.34 4.89 9.15
N ASP A 262 5.67 4.85 9.15
CA ASP A 262 6.50 5.94 9.67
C ASP A 262 6.40 7.16 8.75
N ALA A 263 6.26 8.35 9.32
CA ALA A 263 6.11 9.56 8.53
C ALA A 263 6.64 10.79 9.24
N SER A 264 7.38 11.62 8.51
CA SER A 264 7.72 12.97 8.97
C SER A 264 6.46 13.85 9.01
N ALA A 265 6.61 15.05 9.56
CA ALA A 265 5.58 16.09 9.57
C ALA A 265 5.38 16.68 8.15
N ALA A 266 4.91 15.86 7.22
CA ALA A 266 4.60 16.18 5.85
C ALA A 266 3.35 15.41 5.36
N PRO A 267 2.61 15.97 4.38
CA PRO A 267 1.42 15.30 3.87
C PRO A 267 1.74 14.00 3.11
N ALA A 268 0.82 13.05 3.21
CA ALA A 268 0.75 11.89 2.33
C ALA A 268 -0.36 12.06 1.29
N ILE A 269 -0.40 11.15 0.31
CA ILE A 269 -1.53 11.02 -0.62
C ILE A 269 -1.77 9.54 -0.94
N LEU A 270 -3.03 9.13 -0.97
CA LEU A 270 -3.51 7.82 -1.35
C LEU A 270 -4.16 7.87 -2.73
N GLU A 271 -4.16 6.74 -3.43
CA GLU A 271 -5.03 6.51 -4.58
C GLU A 271 -5.39 5.04 -4.65
N ARG A 272 -6.67 4.73 -4.92
CA ARG A 272 -7.03 3.36 -5.33
C ARG A 272 -6.81 3.25 -6.83
N LEU A 273 -5.82 2.45 -7.20
CA LEU A 273 -5.52 2.16 -8.60
C LEU A 273 -6.58 1.23 -9.20
N GLN A 274 -6.72 1.25 -10.52
CA GLN A 274 -7.61 0.36 -11.28
C GLN A 274 -7.27 -1.12 -11.11
N SER A 275 -6.03 -1.45 -10.73
CA SER A 275 -5.63 -2.82 -10.35
C SER A 275 -6.30 -3.32 -9.05
N GLY A 276 -6.88 -2.40 -8.27
CA GLY A 276 -7.43 -2.64 -6.94
C GLY A 276 -6.43 -2.37 -5.82
N ARG A 277 -5.13 -2.20 -6.10
CA ARG A 277 -4.13 -1.82 -5.11
C ARG A 277 -4.36 -0.39 -4.61
N ILE A 278 -3.92 -0.13 -3.39
CA ILE A 278 -3.86 1.23 -2.85
C ILE A 278 -2.41 1.73 -2.97
N PHE A 279 -2.20 2.79 -3.73
CA PHE A 279 -0.95 3.52 -3.81
C PHE A 279 -0.85 4.52 -2.65
N LEU A 280 0.36 4.71 -2.13
CA LEU A 280 0.68 5.73 -1.14
C LEU A 280 1.97 6.43 -1.54
N ALA A 281 1.98 7.77 -1.52
CA ALA A 281 3.21 8.57 -1.56
C ALA A 281 3.33 9.46 -0.32
N TRP A 282 4.50 9.47 0.30
CA TRP A 282 4.75 10.23 1.54
C TRP A 282 6.24 10.45 1.81
N ASN A 283 6.54 11.35 2.76
CA ASN A 283 7.88 11.50 3.31
C ASN A 283 8.02 10.64 4.58
N ARG A 284 8.98 9.70 4.57
CA ARG A 284 9.29 8.83 5.71
C ARG A 284 9.83 9.61 6.91
N TYR A 285 9.84 9.00 8.09
CA TYR A 285 10.36 9.67 9.28
C TYR A 285 11.86 9.93 9.17
N TYR A 286 12.61 8.99 8.59
CA TYR A 286 14.05 9.11 8.33
C TYR A 286 14.33 8.97 6.83
N TYR A 287 15.56 9.32 6.44
CA TYR A 287 16.04 9.03 5.10
C TYR A 287 16.22 7.52 4.91
N GLU A 288 16.14 7.07 3.66
CA GLU A 288 16.53 5.73 3.27
C GLU A 288 17.97 5.45 3.75
N GLY A 289 18.11 4.35 4.51
CA GLY A 289 19.39 3.93 5.08
C GLY A 289 19.80 4.65 6.37
N THR A 290 19.01 5.60 6.90
CA THR A 290 19.29 6.25 8.19
C THR A 290 18.26 5.89 9.27
N LYS A 291 18.63 6.17 10.53
CA LYS A 291 17.78 5.95 11.71
C LYS A 291 17.66 7.18 12.60
N ASP A 292 18.17 8.32 12.13
CA ASP A 292 18.18 9.56 12.87
C ASP A 292 17.95 10.76 11.93
N PHE A 293 17.31 11.80 12.46
CA PHE A 293 17.08 13.09 11.85
C PHE A 293 16.88 14.10 12.98
N PRO A 294 17.54 15.29 12.94
CA PRO A 294 17.41 16.29 14.00
C PRO A 294 15.94 16.64 14.28
N PRO A 295 15.46 16.48 15.53
CA PRO A 295 14.07 16.73 15.85
C PRO A 295 13.73 18.21 15.73
N TYR A 296 12.50 18.50 15.33
CA TYR A 296 11.90 19.83 15.27
C TYR A 296 10.69 19.91 16.21
N GLY A 297 10.52 21.05 16.89
CA GLY A 297 9.46 21.26 17.88
C GLY A 297 9.76 20.61 19.23
N GLY A 298 8.71 20.26 19.98
CA GLY A 298 8.80 19.92 21.40
C GLY A 298 8.83 21.14 22.32
N ASP A 299 8.49 22.30 21.79
CA ASP A 299 8.56 23.61 22.44
C ASP A 299 7.17 24.22 22.70
N ASP A 300 6.11 23.45 22.45
CA ASP A 300 4.70 23.88 22.47
C ASP A 300 4.40 25.12 21.59
N HIS A 301 5.35 25.49 20.72
CA HIS A 301 5.25 26.61 19.81
C HIS A 301 4.99 26.08 18.40
N ALA A 302 5.94 25.33 17.84
CA ALA A 302 5.75 24.67 16.56
C ALA A 302 4.86 23.45 16.71
N THR A 303 5.21 22.59 17.68
CA THR A 303 4.43 21.43 18.08
C THR A 303 4.89 20.97 19.46
N GLY A 304 3.97 20.44 20.27
CA GLY A 304 4.34 19.89 21.59
C GLY A 304 5.11 18.58 21.59
N THR A 305 5.31 17.93 20.43
CA THR A 305 6.09 16.69 20.34
C THR A 305 7.25 16.86 19.36
N PRO A 306 8.51 16.65 19.77
CA PRO A 306 9.64 16.67 18.84
C PRO A 306 9.42 15.66 17.71
N THR A 307 9.62 16.09 16.48
CA THR A 307 9.29 15.28 15.30
C THR A 307 10.26 15.47 14.15
N SER A 308 10.30 14.51 13.22
CA SER A 308 11.04 14.68 11.97
C SER A 308 10.29 15.62 11.03
N VAL A 309 11.00 16.57 10.44
CA VAL A 309 10.52 17.43 9.35
C VAL A 309 11.25 17.13 8.03
N GLN A 310 11.83 15.94 7.89
CA GLN A 310 12.52 15.57 6.66
C GLN A 310 11.54 15.62 5.48
N ARG A 311 11.96 16.32 4.44
CA ARG A 311 11.24 16.46 3.16
C ARG A 311 12.19 16.35 1.97
N ARG A 312 13.33 15.69 2.17
CA ARG A 312 14.34 15.52 1.11
C ARG A 312 13.99 14.35 0.22
N GLU A 313 13.32 13.34 0.76
CA GLU A 313 13.01 12.11 0.05
C GLU A 313 11.51 11.88 0.03
N LEU A 314 10.96 11.69 -1.17
CA LEU A 314 9.58 11.26 -1.36
C LEU A 314 9.60 9.76 -1.66
N SER A 315 8.85 8.99 -0.87
CA SER A 315 8.72 7.54 -1.00
C SER A 315 7.34 7.16 -1.52
N ILE A 316 7.26 5.98 -2.14
CA ILE A 316 6.01 5.32 -2.50
C ILE A 316 5.93 3.92 -1.89
N ALA A 317 4.72 3.40 -1.74
CA ALA A 317 4.45 1.99 -1.47
C ALA A 317 3.05 1.62 -1.95
N PHE A 318 2.77 0.32 -1.98
CA PHE A 318 1.51 -0.24 -2.42
C PHE A 318 0.95 -1.16 -1.34
N SER A 319 -0.37 -1.17 -1.18
CA SER A 319 -1.10 -2.13 -0.37
C SER A 319 -2.02 -2.98 -1.24
N GLU A 320 -2.05 -4.27 -0.97
CA GLU A 320 -2.93 -5.26 -1.64
C GLU A 320 -4.01 -5.80 -0.70
N ASP A 321 -4.03 -5.34 0.55
CA ASP A 321 -4.89 -5.85 1.62
C ASP A 321 -5.63 -4.72 2.34
N GLU A 322 -6.11 -3.75 1.55
CA GLU A 322 -6.98 -2.67 2.02
C GLU A 322 -6.32 -1.77 3.07
N GLY A 323 -5.03 -1.46 2.87
CA GLY A 323 -4.25 -0.56 3.74
C GLY A 323 -3.84 -1.19 5.07
N ARG A 324 -3.99 -2.51 5.24
CA ARG A 324 -3.57 -3.22 6.46
C ARG A 324 -2.06 -3.41 6.52
N THR A 325 -1.46 -3.79 5.39
CA THR A 325 -0.01 -3.90 5.22
C THR A 325 0.44 -3.17 3.95
N TRP A 326 1.71 -2.77 3.93
CA TRP A 326 2.32 -2.00 2.87
C TRP A 326 3.58 -2.71 2.37
N GLY A 327 3.86 -2.57 1.08
CA GLY A 327 5.15 -2.96 0.49
C GLY A 327 6.33 -2.22 1.12
N GLU A 328 7.55 -2.67 0.82
CA GLU A 328 8.75 -1.94 1.20
C GLU A 328 8.72 -0.54 0.56
N PRO A 329 8.98 0.54 1.33
CA PRO A 329 9.01 1.89 0.77
C PRO A 329 10.10 2.03 -0.30
N ILE A 330 9.76 2.67 -1.42
CA ILE A 330 10.70 2.97 -2.51
C ILE A 330 10.84 4.48 -2.62
N VAL A 331 12.04 5.03 -2.49
CA VAL A 331 12.29 6.45 -2.76
C VAL A 331 12.13 6.71 -4.27
N VAL A 332 11.31 7.68 -4.66
CA VAL A 332 11.07 8.03 -6.08
C VAL A 332 11.67 9.38 -6.47
N ALA A 333 11.91 10.25 -5.50
CA ALA A 333 12.55 11.54 -5.73
C ALA A 333 13.39 11.97 -4.53
N ARG A 334 14.51 12.64 -4.82
CA ARG A 334 15.39 13.28 -3.85
C ARG A 334 15.61 14.75 -4.21
N ALA A 335 15.38 15.62 -3.24
CA ALA A 335 15.82 17.00 -3.31
C ALA A 335 17.35 17.10 -3.07
N PRO A 336 18.03 18.09 -3.68
CA PRO A 336 19.43 18.38 -3.41
C PRO A 336 19.68 18.60 -1.92
N LYS A 337 20.88 18.28 -1.44
CA LYS A 337 21.25 18.54 -0.04
C LYS A 337 21.15 20.05 0.24
N SER A 338 20.54 20.40 1.35
CA SER A 338 20.56 21.74 1.93
C SER A 338 20.85 21.63 3.42
N ASN A 339 21.55 22.61 3.98
CA ASN A 339 21.83 22.67 5.41
C ASN A 339 20.60 23.20 6.18
N GLY A 340 20.43 22.75 7.43
CA GLY A 340 19.37 23.21 8.32
C GLY A 340 18.26 22.17 8.55
N VAL A 341 17.50 22.39 9.63
CA VAL A 341 16.36 21.54 10.03
C VAL A 341 15.19 21.71 9.06
N TRP A 342 14.94 22.96 8.64
CA TRP A 342 14.04 23.27 7.52
C TRP A 342 14.84 23.28 6.22
N LEU A 343 14.65 22.24 5.42
CA LEU A 343 15.31 22.13 4.12
C LEU A 343 14.77 23.20 3.19
N ASN A 344 15.63 24.10 2.69
CA ASN A 344 15.25 25.09 1.68
C ASN A 344 14.89 24.43 0.33
N ARG A 345 15.35 23.19 0.10
CA ARG A 345 14.98 22.36 -1.06
C ARG A 345 14.23 21.12 -0.57
N GLN A 346 12.99 20.95 -1.02
CA GLN A 346 12.08 19.91 -0.54
C GLN A 346 11.42 19.19 -1.72
N VAL A 347 10.95 17.96 -1.47
CA VAL A 347 10.02 17.24 -2.32
C VAL A 347 8.94 16.63 -1.42
N ALA A 348 7.80 17.33 -1.33
CA ALA A 348 6.70 17.02 -0.40
C ALA A 348 5.35 17.51 -0.96
N TYR A 349 4.25 17.34 -0.24
CA TYR A 349 2.89 17.68 -0.72
C TYR A 349 2.55 16.97 -2.05
N PRO A 350 2.65 15.62 -2.11
CA PRO A 350 2.48 14.88 -3.34
C PRO A 350 1.03 14.87 -3.82
N TYR A 351 0.78 15.01 -5.12
CA TYR A 351 -0.51 14.69 -5.74
C TYR A 351 -0.33 13.51 -6.68
N VAL A 352 -1.31 12.62 -6.66
CA VAL A 352 -1.33 11.41 -7.49
C VAL A 352 -2.52 11.45 -8.45
N PHE A 353 -2.34 10.94 -9.65
CA PHE A 353 -3.38 10.77 -10.64
C PHE A 353 -3.09 9.54 -11.50
N GLU A 354 -3.99 8.56 -11.52
CA GLU A 354 -3.86 7.41 -12.43
C GLU A 354 -4.44 7.76 -13.82
N ARG A 355 -3.57 8.12 -14.77
CA ARG A 355 -3.97 8.54 -16.13
C ARG A 355 -4.63 7.41 -16.92
N ARG A 356 -4.09 6.21 -16.78
CA ARG A 356 -4.50 4.92 -17.40
C ARG A 356 -4.17 3.81 -16.40
N PRO A 357 -4.78 2.62 -16.51
CA PRO A 357 -4.48 1.54 -15.56
C PRO A 357 -2.97 1.32 -15.42
N GLY A 358 -2.45 1.49 -14.21
CA GLY A 358 -1.03 1.37 -13.87
C GLY A 358 -0.13 2.53 -14.33
N GLU A 359 -0.64 3.55 -15.01
CA GLU A 359 0.09 4.76 -15.37
C GLU A 359 -0.17 5.87 -14.34
N ILE A 360 0.77 6.04 -13.41
CA ILE A 360 0.62 6.92 -12.25
C ILE A 360 1.40 8.21 -12.48
N TRP A 361 0.74 9.35 -12.48
CA TRP A 361 1.37 10.65 -12.48
C TRP A 361 1.50 11.13 -11.03
N LEU A 362 2.71 11.46 -10.63
CA LEU A 362 3.03 11.95 -9.30
C LEU A 362 3.65 13.34 -9.44
N THR A 363 3.01 14.33 -8.81
CA THR A 363 3.51 15.70 -8.77
C THR A 363 3.72 16.18 -7.35
N SER A 364 4.56 17.18 -7.15
CA SER A 364 4.75 17.82 -5.85
C SER A 364 4.72 19.34 -5.99
N TRP A 365 4.20 20.04 -4.97
CA TRP A 365 4.26 21.50 -4.93
C TRP A 365 5.69 21.98 -4.58
N PRO A 366 6.21 21.77 -3.35
CA PRO A 366 7.64 21.97 -3.10
C PRO A 366 8.50 21.06 -3.97
N GLY A 367 9.53 21.63 -4.60
CA GLY A 367 10.48 20.93 -5.45
C GLY A 367 10.03 20.67 -6.88
N GLY A 368 8.76 20.91 -7.20
CA GLY A 368 8.27 20.81 -8.58
C GLY A 368 8.38 19.42 -9.22
N LEU A 369 8.30 18.33 -8.45
CA LEU A 369 8.38 16.98 -9.02
C LEU A 369 7.29 16.80 -10.07
N ARG A 370 7.65 16.30 -11.25
CA ARG A 370 6.72 15.87 -12.30
C ARG A 370 7.18 14.54 -12.86
N VAL A 371 6.59 13.44 -12.40
CA VAL A 371 7.00 12.12 -12.87
C VAL A 371 5.81 11.24 -13.22
N LYS A 372 6.02 10.41 -14.25
CA LYS A 372 5.22 9.24 -14.53
C LYS A 372 5.93 8.02 -13.94
N LEU A 373 5.16 7.22 -13.20
CA LEU A 373 5.54 5.94 -12.64
C LEU A 373 4.66 4.87 -13.29
N SER A 374 5.23 3.72 -13.59
CA SER A 374 4.45 2.55 -13.98
C SER A 374 4.24 1.67 -12.75
N GLU A 375 2.99 1.38 -12.41
CA GLU A 375 2.65 0.41 -11.37
C GLU A 375 3.38 -0.89 -11.66
N GLU A 376 3.30 -1.45 -12.87
CA GLU A 376 4.00 -2.69 -13.23
C GLU A 376 5.51 -2.60 -13.06
N VAL A 377 6.14 -1.43 -13.19
CA VAL A 377 7.60 -1.31 -13.00
C VAL A 377 7.96 -1.19 -11.52
N PHE A 378 7.24 -0.35 -10.76
CA PHE A 378 7.54 -0.06 -9.35
C PHE A 378 6.96 -1.07 -8.38
N THR A 379 5.81 -1.62 -8.75
CA THR A 379 5.42 -2.91 -8.22
C THR A 379 6.28 -3.95 -8.86
N GLY A 380 6.63 -4.03 -10.15
CA GLY A 380 7.08 -5.29 -10.78
C GLY A 380 5.87 -6.23 -10.95
N PRO A 381 6.04 -7.48 -11.41
CA PRO A 381 5.21 -8.55 -10.88
C PRO A 381 5.24 -8.58 -9.35
N LEU A 382 6.28 -8.02 -8.72
CA LEU A 382 6.24 -7.32 -7.42
C LEU A 382 7.61 -6.76 -6.97
N GLY A 383 8.61 -6.51 -7.86
CA GLY A 383 9.83 -5.71 -7.54
C GLY A 383 10.79 -6.46 -6.61
N ARG A 384 10.22 -7.52 -6.08
CA ARG A 384 10.61 -8.73 -5.42
C ARG A 384 9.65 -9.77 -6.05
N PRO A 385 10.13 -10.92 -6.52
CA PRO A 385 9.29 -11.97 -7.10
C PRO A 385 8.00 -12.23 -6.29
N HIS A 386 6.84 -12.16 -6.95
CA HIS A 386 5.57 -12.53 -6.34
C HIS A 386 5.44 -14.03 -6.24
N VAL A 387 5.32 -14.52 -5.02
CA VAL A 387 5.09 -15.90 -4.68
C VAL A 387 3.67 -16.03 -4.11
N ILE A 388 2.85 -16.90 -4.68
CA ILE A 388 1.53 -17.21 -4.12
C ILE A 388 1.56 -18.60 -3.51
N ALA A 389 1.23 -18.70 -2.22
CA ALA A 389 0.95 -19.97 -1.56
C ALA A 389 -0.51 -20.37 -1.79
N PHE A 390 -0.75 -21.46 -2.51
CA PHE A 390 -2.07 -21.98 -2.85
C PHE A 390 -2.19 -23.42 -2.38
N GLY A 391 -3.10 -23.67 -1.44
CA GLY A 391 -3.13 -24.95 -0.76
C GLY A 391 -4.35 -25.15 0.11
N ASP A 392 -4.32 -26.22 0.89
CA ASP A 392 -5.39 -26.62 1.79
C ASP A 392 -5.20 -26.05 3.22
N THR A 393 -5.83 -26.71 4.19
CA THR A 393 -5.84 -26.30 5.61
C THR A 393 -4.45 -26.17 6.23
N SER A 394 -3.42 -26.84 5.70
CA SER A 394 -2.04 -26.71 6.17
C SER A 394 -1.32 -25.47 5.64
N THR A 395 -1.92 -24.77 4.66
CA THR A 395 -1.47 -23.48 4.16
C THR A 395 -2.34 -22.32 4.66
N ALA A 396 -3.61 -22.57 4.95
CA ALA A 396 -4.58 -21.56 5.38
C ALA A 396 -4.21 -20.88 6.72
N ARG A 397 -4.69 -19.64 6.92
CA ARG A 397 -4.49 -18.90 8.19
C ARG A 397 -5.18 -19.60 9.35
N ARG A 398 -4.52 -19.61 10.53
CA ARG A 398 -5.05 -20.20 11.76
C ARG A 398 -4.76 -19.30 12.96
N GLY A 399 -5.73 -18.46 13.32
CA GLY A 399 -5.58 -17.47 14.39
C GLY A 399 -4.32 -16.61 14.20
N ASN A 400 -3.52 -16.48 15.27
CA ASN A 400 -2.28 -15.70 15.28
C ASN A 400 -1.02 -16.51 14.89
N LEU A 401 -1.18 -17.78 14.48
CA LEU A 401 -0.04 -18.63 14.13
C LEU A 401 0.71 -18.06 12.93
N ALA A 402 2.05 -17.96 13.03
CA ALA A 402 2.87 -17.55 11.91
C ALA A 402 3.03 -18.73 10.94
N ILE A 403 2.12 -18.84 9.98
CA ILE A 403 2.15 -19.88 8.95
C ILE A 403 3.34 -19.75 8.00
N TYR A 404 3.71 -20.83 7.30
CA TYR A 404 4.91 -20.86 6.45
C TYR A 404 4.96 -19.75 5.38
N PRO A 405 3.86 -19.28 4.76
CA PRO A 405 3.92 -18.16 3.81
C PRO A 405 4.39 -16.85 4.45
N LYS A 406 4.17 -16.66 5.76
CA LYS A 406 4.72 -15.52 6.51
C LYS A 406 6.20 -15.75 6.83
N GLN A 407 6.54 -16.94 7.32
CA GLN A 407 7.91 -17.27 7.75
C GLN A 407 8.92 -17.33 6.59
N ILE A 408 8.50 -17.82 5.40
CA ILE A 408 9.38 -17.91 4.23
C ILE A 408 9.89 -16.54 3.79
N ARG A 409 9.07 -15.49 3.92
CA ARG A 409 9.48 -14.11 3.64
C ARG A 409 10.65 -13.66 4.51
N GLU A 410 10.64 -14.04 5.79
CA GLU A 410 11.71 -13.70 6.74
C GLU A 410 13.00 -14.46 6.39
N ILE A 411 12.89 -15.77 6.14
CA ILE A 411 14.03 -16.62 5.78
C ILE A 411 14.68 -16.16 4.47
N MET A 412 13.88 -15.82 3.45
CA MET A 412 14.41 -15.36 2.16
C MET A 412 15.15 -14.04 2.29
N ARG A 413 14.63 -13.12 3.13
CA ARG A 413 15.31 -11.85 3.44
C ARG A 413 16.64 -12.08 4.17
N GLU A 414 16.70 -13.01 5.13
CA GLU A 414 17.96 -13.42 5.79
C GLU A 414 18.98 -13.97 4.79
N ARG A 415 18.51 -14.58 3.70
CA ARG A 415 19.33 -15.08 2.59
C ARG A 415 19.60 -14.03 1.49
N GLY A 416 19.35 -12.75 1.75
CA GLY A 416 19.64 -11.66 0.82
C GLY A 416 18.66 -11.51 -0.36
N ARG A 417 17.53 -12.24 -0.36
CA ARG A 417 16.52 -12.18 -1.43
C ARG A 417 15.18 -11.65 -0.90
N SER A 418 14.77 -10.48 -1.39
CA SER A 418 13.43 -9.95 -1.11
C SER A 418 12.39 -10.63 -2.01
N ILE A 419 11.29 -11.13 -1.43
CA ILE A 419 10.14 -11.72 -2.14
C ILE A 419 8.82 -11.16 -1.57
N HIS A 420 7.79 -11.03 -2.40
CA HIS A 420 6.42 -10.79 -1.93
C HIS A 420 5.70 -12.13 -1.83
N VAL A 421 5.02 -12.38 -0.71
CA VAL A 421 4.27 -13.63 -0.52
C VAL A 421 2.81 -13.32 -0.21
N SER A 422 1.90 -13.76 -1.08
CA SER A 422 0.46 -13.78 -0.77
C SER A 422 0.02 -15.20 -0.42
N ASN A 423 -0.97 -15.31 0.47
CA ASN A 423 -1.61 -16.58 0.78
C ASN A 423 -3.01 -16.62 0.14
N ALA A 424 -3.23 -17.59 -0.76
CA ALA A 424 -4.48 -17.82 -1.46
C ALA A 424 -5.24 -19.06 -0.94
N ALA A 425 -4.70 -19.76 0.07
CA ALA A 425 -5.30 -20.96 0.67
C ALA A 425 -6.47 -20.65 1.61
N GLU A 426 -7.46 -21.55 1.63
CA GLU A 426 -8.63 -21.49 2.51
C GLU A 426 -8.77 -22.77 3.36
N PRO A 427 -9.36 -22.68 4.57
CA PRO A 427 -9.74 -23.87 5.33
C PRO A 427 -10.65 -24.80 4.52
N MET A 428 -10.51 -26.11 4.73
CA MET A 428 -11.29 -27.16 4.03
C MET A 428 -11.14 -27.19 2.50
N GLN A 429 -10.28 -26.35 1.90
CA GLN A 429 -10.05 -26.33 0.46
C GLN A 429 -9.40 -27.64 -0.01
N ASN A 430 -9.85 -28.15 -1.16
CA ASN A 430 -9.27 -29.30 -1.86
C ASN A 430 -9.04 -28.92 -3.32
N THR A 431 -8.41 -29.78 -4.11
CA THR A 431 -8.08 -29.45 -5.51
C THR A 431 -9.33 -29.17 -6.38
N ALA A 432 -10.47 -29.80 -6.10
CA ALA A 432 -11.70 -29.57 -6.86
C ALA A 432 -12.28 -28.16 -6.61
N SER A 433 -12.32 -27.70 -5.35
CA SER A 433 -12.78 -26.34 -5.02
C SER A 433 -11.74 -25.28 -5.38
N ALA A 434 -10.45 -25.59 -5.23
CA ALA A 434 -9.33 -24.75 -5.65
C ALA A 434 -9.38 -24.44 -7.16
N ARG A 435 -9.71 -25.42 -8.00
CA ARG A 435 -9.80 -25.24 -9.45
C ARG A 435 -10.77 -24.13 -9.87
N LYS A 436 -11.88 -23.96 -9.14
CA LYS A 436 -12.90 -22.93 -9.42
C LYS A 436 -12.40 -21.50 -9.18
N VAL A 437 -11.42 -21.34 -8.28
CA VAL A 437 -10.92 -20.02 -7.84
C VAL A 437 -9.50 -19.73 -8.30
N LEU A 438 -8.88 -20.64 -9.06
CA LEU A 438 -7.50 -20.52 -9.55
C LEU A 438 -7.29 -19.21 -10.34
N GLN A 439 -8.22 -18.87 -11.23
CA GLN A 439 -8.14 -17.65 -12.04
C GLN A 439 -8.09 -16.40 -11.16
N ASP A 440 -9.02 -16.28 -10.22
CA ASP A 440 -9.24 -15.04 -9.46
C ASP A 440 -8.25 -14.86 -8.31
N ARG A 441 -7.86 -15.97 -7.68
CA ARG A 441 -6.98 -15.93 -6.51
C ARG A 441 -5.50 -16.07 -6.85
N VAL A 442 -5.18 -16.62 -8.03
CA VAL A 442 -3.79 -16.88 -8.44
C VAL A 442 -3.48 -16.20 -9.77
N LEU A 443 -4.08 -16.63 -10.89
CA LEU A 443 -3.57 -16.29 -12.22
C LEU A 443 -3.69 -14.79 -12.57
N ARG A 444 -4.80 -14.15 -12.18
CA ARG A 444 -5.02 -12.71 -12.41
C ARG A 444 -3.98 -11.83 -11.72
N ARG A 445 -3.32 -12.34 -10.68
CA ARG A 445 -2.30 -11.63 -9.91
C ARG A 445 -0.91 -11.71 -10.54
N GLN A 446 -0.76 -12.43 -11.65
CA GLN A 446 0.50 -12.58 -12.41
C GLN A 446 1.72 -12.92 -11.52
N PRO A 447 1.63 -13.97 -10.68
CA PRO A 447 2.74 -14.35 -9.81
C PRO A 447 3.94 -14.84 -10.62
N ARG A 448 5.15 -14.72 -10.05
CA ARG A 448 6.35 -15.36 -10.62
C ARG A 448 6.45 -16.84 -10.21
N VAL A 449 6.01 -17.16 -8.98
CA VAL A 449 6.02 -18.52 -8.45
C VAL A 449 4.69 -18.84 -7.78
N VAL A 450 4.19 -20.06 -7.99
CA VAL A 450 3.00 -20.57 -7.29
C VAL A 450 3.35 -21.87 -6.58
N ILE A 451 3.20 -21.85 -5.26
CA ILE A 451 3.40 -23.00 -4.39
C ILE A 451 2.07 -23.74 -4.26
N LEU A 452 2.06 -25.03 -4.53
CA LEU A 452 0.89 -25.90 -4.49
C LEU A 452 1.03 -26.93 -3.39
N GLN A 453 0.25 -26.81 -2.31
CA GLN A 453 0.22 -27.79 -1.21
C GLN A 453 -1.21 -28.28 -0.93
N PHE A 454 -1.55 -29.43 -1.53
CA PHE A 454 -2.87 -30.06 -1.40
C PHE A 454 -2.71 -31.56 -1.10
N GLY A 455 -3.72 -32.14 -0.46
CA GLY A 455 -3.84 -33.59 -0.34
C GLY A 455 -4.59 -34.02 0.92
N ILE A 456 -4.56 -33.23 2.00
CA ILE A 456 -5.22 -33.61 3.27
C ILE A 456 -6.73 -33.65 3.06
N ASN A 457 -7.29 -32.57 2.54
CA ASN A 457 -8.73 -32.50 2.28
C ASN A 457 -9.16 -33.31 1.07
N ASP A 458 -8.25 -33.58 0.12
CA ASP A 458 -8.53 -34.41 -1.04
C ASP A 458 -8.68 -35.89 -0.64
N ALA A 459 -7.76 -36.38 0.19
CA ALA A 459 -7.69 -37.79 0.61
C ALA A 459 -8.72 -38.19 1.67
N ALA A 460 -9.22 -37.23 2.45
CA ALA A 460 -10.15 -37.49 3.55
C ALA A 460 -11.41 -38.23 3.08
N ILE A 461 -11.80 -39.26 3.83
CA ILE A 461 -13.03 -40.02 3.69
C ILE A 461 -13.90 -39.66 4.90
N ASP A 462 -15.04 -39.03 4.65
CA ASP A 462 -15.94 -38.56 5.71
C ASP A 462 -16.79 -39.70 6.30
N VAL A 463 -16.14 -40.63 6.99
CA VAL A 463 -16.78 -41.81 7.62
C VAL A 463 -17.69 -41.47 8.81
N TRP A 464 -17.60 -40.24 9.30
CA TRP A 464 -18.47 -39.69 10.35
C TRP A 464 -19.83 -39.22 9.84
N LYS A 465 -20.03 -39.11 8.51
CA LYS A 465 -21.33 -38.77 7.93
C LYS A 465 -22.30 -39.94 8.00
N ASP A 466 -23.59 -39.64 7.82
CA ASP A 466 -24.66 -40.62 7.71
C ASP A 466 -25.41 -40.45 6.37
N PRO A 467 -25.34 -41.43 5.44
CA PRO A 467 -24.50 -42.63 5.50
C PRO A 467 -22.99 -42.29 5.35
N PRO A 468 -22.07 -43.14 5.87
CA PRO A 468 -20.63 -42.93 5.74
C PRO A 468 -20.18 -42.79 4.28
N ALA A 469 -19.28 -41.85 4.02
CA ALA A 469 -18.68 -41.72 2.69
C ALA A 469 -17.90 -43.00 2.32
N LYS A 470 -18.07 -43.46 1.08
CA LYS A 470 -17.41 -44.67 0.56
C LYS A 470 -16.05 -44.42 -0.09
N GLY A 471 -15.65 -43.15 -0.22
CA GLY A 471 -14.41 -42.77 -0.88
C GLY A 471 -13.97 -41.35 -0.52
N SER A 472 -12.76 -41.00 -0.95
CA SER A 472 -12.13 -39.73 -0.67
C SER A 472 -12.90 -38.56 -1.31
N ARG A 473 -12.88 -37.39 -0.66
CA ARG A 473 -13.56 -36.16 -1.11
C ARG A 473 -13.19 -35.78 -2.55
N VAL A 474 -11.96 -36.03 -2.97
CA VAL A 474 -11.53 -35.92 -4.38
C VAL A 474 -10.87 -37.24 -4.80
N PRO A 475 -11.46 -38.05 -5.69
CA PRO A 475 -10.85 -39.30 -6.15
C PRO A 475 -9.44 -39.10 -6.72
N ILE A 476 -8.55 -40.07 -6.54
CA ILE A 476 -7.12 -39.91 -6.87
C ILE A 476 -6.86 -39.50 -8.33
N GLY A 477 -7.61 -40.03 -9.30
CA GLY A 477 -7.49 -39.63 -10.70
C GLY A 477 -7.90 -38.17 -10.95
N LYS A 478 -8.87 -37.64 -10.19
CA LYS A 478 -9.25 -36.22 -10.27
C LYS A 478 -8.25 -35.31 -9.56
N TYR A 479 -7.63 -35.78 -8.49
CA TYR A 479 -6.52 -35.06 -7.86
C TYR A 479 -5.33 -34.92 -8.83
N GLU A 480 -4.96 -35.99 -9.52
CA GLU A 480 -3.92 -35.93 -10.56
C GLU A 480 -4.30 -34.97 -11.70
N GLU A 481 -5.51 -35.09 -12.24
CA GLU A 481 -6.01 -34.18 -13.28
C GLU A 481 -5.94 -32.72 -12.84
N ASN A 482 -6.35 -32.42 -11.60
CA ASN A 482 -6.37 -31.06 -11.09
C ASN A 482 -4.96 -30.50 -10.88
N LEU A 483 -4.02 -31.26 -10.33
CA LEU A 483 -2.64 -30.80 -10.16
C LEU A 483 -1.96 -30.51 -11.50
N ARG A 484 -2.13 -31.40 -12.50
CA ARG A 484 -1.62 -31.15 -13.86
C ARG A 484 -2.29 -29.93 -14.50
N HIS A 485 -3.59 -29.75 -14.27
CA HIS A 485 -4.31 -28.55 -14.71
C HIS A 485 -3.73 -27.27 -14.08
N PHE A 486 -3.42 -27.27 -12.79
CA PHE A 486 -2.82 -26.13 -12.11
C PHE A 486 -1.45 -25.81 -12.70
N ILE A 487 -0.58 -26.80 -12.84
CA ILE A 487 0.74 -26.67 -13.44
C ILE A 487 0.65 -26.06 -14.84
N ALA A 488 -0.21 -26.61 -15.71
CA ALA A 488 -0.40 -26.11 -17.06
C ALA A 488 -0.86 -24.65 -17.10
N LYS A 489 -1.82 -24.26 -16.24
CA LYS A 489 -2.34 -22.88 -16.19
C LYS A 489 -1.33 -21.89 -15.59
N ILE A 490 -0.56 -22.31 -14.60
CA ILE A 490 0.52 -21.51 -14.00
C ILE A 490 1.63 -21.27 -15.03
N ARG A 491 2.05 -22.30 -15.77
CA ARG A 491 3.02 -22.18 -16.86
C ARG A 491 2.53 -21.28 -17.99
N ALA A 492 1.24 -21.35 -18.34
CA ALA A 492 0.66 -20.54 -19.42
C ALA A 492 0.75 -19.02 -19.17
N ILE A 493 0.89 -18.58 -17.92
CA ILE A 493 1.11 -17.17 -17.56
C ILE A 493 2.59 -16.85 -17.31
N GLY A 494 3.52 -17.76 -17.65
CA GLY A 494 4.96 -17.59 -17.45
C GLY A 494 5.45 -17.80 -16.01
N ALA A 495 4.59 -18.28 -15.11
CA ALA A 495 4.93 -18.52 -13.71
C ALA A 495 5.53 -19.93 -13.49
N ARG A 496 6.37 -20.08 -12.46
CA ARG A 496 6.95 -21.37 -12.07
C ARG A 496 6.11 -22.06 -10.98
N PRO A 497 5.54 -23.24 -11.21
CA PRO A 497 4.90 -24.02 -10.15
C PRO A 497 5.95 -24.68 -9.23
N ILE A 498 5.62 -24.86 -7.96
CA ILE A 498 6.34 -25.71 -7.00
C ILE A 498 5.31 -26.64 -6.37
N LEU A 499 5.55 -27.95 -6.39
CA LEU A 499 4.70 -28.93 -5.72
C LEU A 499 5.20 -29.24 -4.33
N MET A 500 4.27 -29.34 -3.39
CA MET A 500 4.53 -29.80 -2.03
C MET A 500 3.59 -30.94 -1.69
N THR A 501 4.13 -32.03 -1.14
CA THR A 501 3.30 -33.11 -0.58
C THR A 501 2.52 -32.59 0.65
N PRO A 502 1.37 -33.18 1.00
CA PRO A 502 0.71 -32.89 2.28
C PRO A 502 1.60 -33.30 3.47
N ASN A 503 1.43 -32.70 4.64
CA ASN A 503 2.01 -33.26 5.87
C ASN A 503 1.22 -34.50 6.31
N PRO A 504 1.85 -35.49 6.98
CA PRO A 504 1.14 -36.59 7.58
C PRO A 504 0.31 -36.10 8.77
N LEU A 505 -0.68 -36.91 9.12
CA LEU A 505 -1.58 -36.75 10.25
C LEU A 505 -1.12 -37.64 11.41
N ALA A 506 -1.56 -37.32 12.62
CA ALA A 506 -1.39 -38.16 13.80
C ALA A 506 -2.72 -38.31 14.52
N TRP A 507 -2.97 -39.49 15.09
CA TRP A 507 -4.16 -39.72 15.89
C TRP A 507 -4.19 -38.79 17.11
N THR A 508 -5.35 -38.15 17.30
CA THR A 508 -5.72 -37.44 18.53
C THR A 508 -7.11 -37.88 18.94
N ASP A 509 -7.50 -37.69 20.20
CA ASP A 509 -8.84 -38.08 20.66
C ASP A 509 -9.95 -37.42 19.83
N ASN A 510 -9.71 -36.19 19.35
CA ASN A 510 -10.63 -35.52 18.45
C ASN A 510 -10.69 -36.20 17.08
N LEU A 511 -9.54 -36.49 16.46
CA LEU A 511 -9.52 -37.15 15.15
C LEU A 511 -10.06 -38.58 15.21
N LYS A 512 -9.89 -39.31 16.32
CA LYS A 512 -10.50 -40.63 16.53
C LYS A 512 -12.03 -40.57 16.52
N LYS A 513 -12.65 -39.49 17.01
CA LYS A 513 -14.12 -39.32 16.95
C LYS A 513 -14.65 -39.23 15.52
N PHE A 514 -13.90 -38.58 14.62
CA PHE A 514 -14.32 -38.36 13.24
C PHE A 514 -13.84 -39.44 12.27
N TYR A 515 -12.66 -40.00 12.48
CA TYR A 515 -11.99 -40.89 11.53
C TYR A 515 -11.62 -42.26 12.13
N GLY A 516 -11.95 -42.54 13.40
CA GLY A 516 -11.64 -43.82 14.06
C GLY A 516 -12.54 -44.99 13.65
N LYS A 517 -13.06 -44.99 12.42
CA LYS A 517 -13.91 -46.04 11.85
C LYS A 517 -13.31 -46.53 10.53
N PRO A 518 -13.62 -47.77 10.09
CA PRO A 518 -13.23 -48.24 8.76
C PRO A 518 -13.61 -47.23 7.65
N PRO A 519 -12.75 -47.03 6.65
CA PRO A 519 -11.58 -47.85 6.33
C PRO A 519 -10.26 -47.43 7.01
N TYR A 520 -10.28 -46.45 7.92
CA TYR A 520 -9.09 -46.09 8.69
C TYR A 520 -8.77 -47.13 9.76
N LYS A 521 -7.47 -47.42 9.95
CA LYS A 521 -6.99 -48.41 10.93
C LYS A 521 -6.66 -47.73 12.26
N LEU A 522 -7.62 -47.71 13.19
CA LEU A 522 -7.46 -47.04 14.49
C LEU A 522 -6.28 -47.59 15.31
N GLU A 523 -6.05 -48.90 15.25
CA GLU A 523 -4.99 -49.58 16.01
C GLU A 523 -3.59 -49.39 15.42
N ASP A 524 -3.49 -48.90 14.18
CA ASP A 524 -2.21 -48.53 13.57
C ASP A 524 -1.94 -47.04 13.84
N PRO A 525 -0.83 -46.67 14.51
CA PRO A 525 -0.43 -45.28 14.69
C PRO A 525 -0.36 -44.47 13.38
N ASN A 526 -0.08 -45.13 12.25
CA ASN A 526 -0.07 -44.54 10.91
C ASN A 526 -1.37 -44.75 10.12
N GLY A 527 -2.35 -45.46 10.67
CA GLY A 527 -3.56 -45.88 9.97
C GLY A 527 -4.45 -44.74 9.48
N ILE A 528 -4.35 -43.54 10.08
CA ILE A 528 -5.02 -42.33 9.58
C ILE A 528 -4.43 -41.85 8.22
N ASN A 529 -3.20 -42.24 7.90
CA ASN A 529 -2.46 -41.77 6.73
C ASN A 529 -2.52 -42.69 5.52
N GLU A 530 -3.15 -43.87 5.62
CA GLU A 530 -3.15 -44.88 4.55
C GLU A 530 -3.57 -44.30 3.19
N PHE A 531 -4.68 -43.56 3.16
CA PHE A 531 -5.16 -42.87 1.97
C PHE A 531 -4.29 -41.67 1.62
N LEU A 532 -3.91 -40.85 2.60
CA LEU A 532 -3.11 -39.65 2.37
C LEU A 532 -1.75 -39.96 1.72
N ASN A 533 -1.14 -41.10 2.07
CA ASN A 533 0.11 -41.55 1.49
C ASN A 533 0.00 -41.77 -0.04
N ILE A 534 -1.15 -42.22 -0.54
CA ILE A 534 -1.41 -42.39 -1.98
C ILE A 534 -1.33 -41.03 -2.69
N TYR A 535 -1.93 -39.99 -2.11
CA TYR A 535 -1.90 -38.63 -2.67
C TYR A 535 -0.49 -38.04 -2.64
N ALA A 536 0.27 -38.29 -1.56
CA ALA A 536 1.67 -37.90 -1.49
C ALA A 536 2.52 -38.60 -2.57
N VAL A 537 2.30 -39.89 -2.83
CA VAL A 537 2.97 -40.64 -3.92
C VAL A 537 2.63 -40.06 -5.30
N VAL A 538 1.35 -39.79 -5.56
CA VAL A 538 0.91 -39.19 -6.82
C VAL A 538 1.48 -37.78 -7.00
N CYS A 539 1.52 -36.96 -5.95
CA CYS A 539 2.16 -35.64 -5.99
C CYS A 539 3.65 -35.73 -6.38
N ARG A 540 4.40 -36.68 -5.79
CA ARG A 540 5.80 -36.93 -6.17
C ARG A 540 5.94 -37.35 -7.64
N LYS A 541 5.08 -38.27 -8.10
CA LYS A 541 5.06 -38.73 -9.49
C LYS A 541 4.80 -37.56 -10.44
N ILE A 542 3.80 -36.73 -10.19
CA ILE A 542 3.48 -35.57 -11.03
C ILE A 542 4.64 -34.58 -11.06
N ALA A 543 5.28 -34.32 -9.92
CA ALA A 543 6.45 -33.45 -9.87
C ALA A 543 7.59 -33.95 -10.78
N ALA A 544 7.85 -35.26 -10.79
CA ALA A 544 8.82 -35.86 -11.70
C ALA A 544 8.37 -35.84 -13.16
N ASP A 545 7.14 -36.28 -13.45
CA ASP A 545 6.59 -36.35 -14.81
C ASP A 545 6.52 -34.98 -15.49
N GLU A 546 6.18 -33.94 -14.73
CA GLU A 546 5.99 -32.58 -15.25
C GLU A 546 7.27 -31.74 -15.17
N ASP A 547 8.37 -32.25 -14.63
CA ASP A 547 9.59 -31.47 -14.32
C ASP A 547 9.29 -30.21 -13.49
N VAL A 548 8.70 -30.43 -12.31
CA VAL A 548 8.32 -29.38 -11.36
C VAL A 548 9.06 -29.60 -10.04
N PRO A 549 9.68 -28.56 -9.45
CA PRO A 549 10.35 -28.70 -8.16
C PRO A 549 9.43 -29.23 -7.07
N LEU A 550 9.95 -30.16 -6.26
CA LEU A 550 9.22 -30.85 -5.20
C LEU A 550 9.78 -30.52 -3.81
N VAL A 551 8.91 -30.13 -2.88
CA VAL A 551 9.20 -30.10 -1.45
C VAL A 551 8.42 -31.22 -0.74
N ASP A 552 9.12 -32.27 -0.31
CA ASP A 552 8.51 -33.46 0.31
C ASP A 552 8.29 -33.26 1.83
N VAL A 553 7.28 -32.46 2.16
CA VAL A 553 6.82 -32.22 3.54
C VAL A 553 6.40 -33.52 4.22
N TYR A 554 5.78 -34.46 3.49
CA TYR A 554 5.30 -35.71 4.05
C TYR A 554 6.45 -36.50 4.65
N ARG A 555 7.53 -36.68 3.86
CA ARG A 555 8.75 -37.36 4.29
C ARG A 555 9.43 -36.64 5.45
N ALA A 556 9.47 -35.30 5.42
CA ALA A 556 10.11 -34.52 6.48
C ALA A 556 9.38 -34.65 7.84
N PHE A 557 8.06 -34.86 7.83
CA PHE A 557 7.25 -34.93 9.05
C PHE A 557 7.06 -36.35 9.60
N LYS A 558 7.23 -37.39 8.78
CA LYS A 558 6.83 -38.79 9.08
C LYS A 558 7.26 -39.34 10.44
N SER A 559 8.37 -38.87 11.02
CA SER A 559 8.90 -39.32 12.33
C SER A 559 8.79 -38.27 13.44
N ARG A 560 8.08 -37.17 13.22
CA ARG A 560 8.06 -35.99 14.10
C ARG A 560 6.64 -35.39 14.26
N THR A 561 5.60 -36.13 13.92
CA THR A 561 4.21 -35.63 13.91
C THR A 561 3.72 -35.19 15.29
N ASP A 562 4.20 -35.84 16.35
CA ASP A 562 3.97 -35.50 17.75
C ASP A 562 4.51 -34.10 18.12
N LYS A 563 5.57 -33.64 17.45
CA LYS A 563 6.24 -32.36 17.72
C LYS A 563 5.87 -31.25 16.77
N LEU A 564 5.35 -31.58 15.59
CA LEU A 564 5.16 -30.62 14.49
C LEU A 564 3.69 -30.28 14.21
N LEU A 565 2.73 -30.95 14.86
CA LEU A 565 1.29 -30.72 14.66
C LEU A 565 0.64 -30.12 15.92
N LEU A 566 -0.40 -29.32 15.75
CA LEU A 566 -1.20 -28.72 16.83
C LEU A 566 -2.27 -29.68 17.35
N ASP A 567 -2.97 -30.33 16.42
CA ASP A 567 -4.20 -31.09 16.67
C ASP A 567 -4.20 -32.44 15.92
N GLY A 568 -3.01 -32.90 15.52
CA GLY A 568 -2.83 -34.09 14.71
C GLY A 568 -3.05 -33.88 13.21
N MET A 569 -3.42 -32.67 12.77
CA MET A 569 -3.61 -32.36 11.34
C MET A 569 -2.83 -31.12 10.90
N HIS A 570 -2.93 -30.04 11.66
CA HIS A 570 -2.38 -28.75 11.28
C HIS A 570 -0.97 -28.57 11.82
N PRO A 571 0.00 -28.08 11.01
CA PRO A 571 1.33 -27.76 11.51
C PRO A 571 1.26 -26.73 12.64
N ASN A 572 2.10 -26.91 13.67
CA ASN A 572 2.34 -25.91 14.69
C ASN A 572 3.42 -24.92 14.25
N GLN A 573 3.86 -24.05 15.16
CA GLN A 573 4.89 -23.04 14.86
C GLN A 573 6.18 -23.67 14.33
N ALA A 574 6.64 -24.76 14.95
CA ALA A 574 7.84 -25.50 14.54
C ALA A 574 7.61 -26.25 13.22
N GLY A 575 6.42 -26.83 13.02
CA GLY A 575 6.01 -27.43 11.76
C GLY A 575 6.06 -26.45 10.58
N HIS A 576 5.48 -25.26 10.74
CA HIS A 576 5.54 -24.22 9.72
C HIS A 576 6.96 -23.69 9.48
N ARG A 577 7.80 -23.63 10.52
CA ARG A 577 9.20 -23.25 10.38
C ARG A 577 9.97 -24.26 9.53
N LEU A 578 9.83 -25.55 9.83
CA LEU A 578 10.45 -26.61 9.04
C LEU A 578 9.99 -26.58 7.58
N ILE A 579 8.68 -26.39 7.34
CA ILE A 579 8.15 -26.24 5.97
C ILE A 579 8.82 -25.08 5.24
N ALA A 580 8.93 -23.92 5.88
CA ALA A 580 9.55 -22.75 5.28
C ALA A 580 11.06 -22.96 5.02
N GLU A 581 11.77 -23.64 5.91
CA GLU A 581 13.20 -23.97 5.73
C GLU A 581 13.44 -24.93 4.56
N LEU A 582 12.56 -25.92 4.37
CA LEU A 582 12.61 -26.83 3.23
C LEU A 582 12.28 -26.14 1.91
N LEU A 583 11.35 -25.18 1.93
CA LEU A 583 10.92 -24.43 0.75
C LEU A 583 11.96 -23.39 0.31
N ALA A 584 12.69 -22.77 1.24
CA ALA A 584 13.64 -21.70 0.96
C ALA A 584 14.67 -21.98 -0.15
N PRO A 585 15.42 -23.10 -0.16
CA PRO A 585 16.37 -23.38 -1.24
C PRO A 585 15.70 -23.51 -2.60
N VAL A 586 14.57 -24.23 -2.67
CA VAL A 586 13.80 -24.40 -3.92
C VAL A 586 13.26 -23.06 -4.41
N LEU A 587 12.81 -22.21 -3.48
CA LEU A 587 12.26 -20.91 -3.81
C LEU A 587 13.33 -19.94 -4.31
N LEU A 588 14.56 -19.99 -3.78
CA LEU A 588 15.69 -19.19 -4.28
C LEU A 588 15.95 -19.43 -5.76
N GLU A 589 16.02 -20.70 -6.17
CA GLU A 589 16.21 -21.07 -7.58
C GLU A 589 15.01 -20.66 -8.44
N ALA A 590 13.79 -20.78 -7.91
CA ALA A 590 12.57 -20.46 -8.65
C ALA A 590 12.37 -18.94 -8.85
N VAL A 591 12.92 -18.09 -7.97
CA VAL A 591 12.73 -16.64 -8.03
C VAL A 591 13.86 -15.89 -8.75
N ASP A 592 15.01 -16.53 -8.95
CA ASP A 592 16.10 -16.08 -9.82
C ASP A 592 15.71 -16.20 -11.31
#